data_AF-A0A927AWI8-F1
#
_entry.id   AF-A0A927AWI8-F1
#
_cell.length_a   1.000
_cell.length_b   1.000
_cell.length_c   1.000
_cell.angle_alpha   90.00
_cell.angle_beta   90.00
_cell.angle_gamma   90.00
#
_symmetry.space_group_name_H-M   'P 1'
#
loop_
_entity.id
_entity.type
_entity.pdbx_description
1 polymer ?
#
loop_
_entity_poly.entity_id
_entity_poly.type
_entity_poly.pdbx_seq_one_letter_code
_entity_poly.pdbx_strand_id
1 'polypeptide(L)'
;MNYPTLHIRQLEGWLGFSRQAYYQYWQRQAGQVNSESDVIEMVKKLRKDHPKMGGRKLHDLLKEEMTKQGIKIGRDVLFELLAANGLLIRKRRRRVTTTFSGHRFRKYPNLIRTLVVDRPNQLWVSDISAP
;
A
#
# COMPACT_ATOMS: atom_id res chain seq x y z
N MET A 1 12.96 20.83 13.90
CA MET A 1 14.33 21.24 14.29
C MET A 1 14.29 22.73 14.57
N ASN A 2 14.24 23.12 15.84
CA ASN A 2 14.30 24.51 16.26
C ASN A 2 15.75 24.73 16.72
N TYR A 3 16.49 25.64 16.10
CA TYR A 3 17.89 25.90 16.45
C TYR A 3 17.93 27.15 17.36
N PRO A 4 17.81 27.00 18.69
CA PRO A 4 17.63 28.13 19.61
C PRO A 4 18.84 29.07 19.67
N THR A 5 19.99 28.67 19.13
CA THR A 5 21.25 29.42 19.20
C THR A 5 21.69 30.07 17.88
N LEU A 6 21.04 29.75 16.76
CA LEU A 6 21.42 30.27 15.44
C LEU A 6 20.45 31.36 15.00
N HIS A 7 20.94 32.59 14.93
CA HIS A 7 20.17 33.68 14.33
C HIS A 7 20.06 33.45 12.82
N ILE A 8 18.85 33.61 12.26
CA ILE A 8 18.61 33.43 10.80
C ILE A 8 19.54 34.31 9.93
N ARG A 9 20.01 35.45 10.46
CA ARG A 9 21.04 36.29 9.82
C ARG A 9 22.38 35.58 9.61
N GLN A 10 22.79 34.72 10.53
CA GLN A 10 24.03 33.94 10.39
C GLN A 10 23.89 32.88 9.30
N LEU A 11 22.71 32.25 9.23
CA LEU A 11 22.40 31.26 8.19
C LEU A 11 22.37 31.89 6.79
N GLU A 12 21.86 33.12 6.65
CA GLU A 12 21.91 33.88 5.40
C GLU A 12 23.34 34.08 4.89
N GLY A 13 24.26 34.43 5.80
CA GLY A 13 25.68 34.59 5.45
C GLY A 13 26.40 33.28 5.10
N TRP A 14 26.03 32.16 5.71
CA TRP A 14 26.68 30.86 5.47
C TRP A 14 26.13 30.09 4.28
N LEU A 15 24.84 30.17 4.04
CA LEU A 15 24.12 29.32 3.08
C LEU A 15 23.55 30.11 1.90
N GLY A 16 23.63 31.44 1.91
CA GLY A 16 23.29 32.29 0.77
C GLY A 16 21.80 32.42 0.47
N PHE A 17 20.90 32.01 1.38
CA PHE A 17 19.46 32.22 1.24
C PHE A 17 18.98 33.43 2.04
N SER A 18 18.02 34.18 1.48
CA SER A 18 17.45 35.34 2.18
C SER A 18 16.59 34.90 3.36
N ARG A 19 16.52 35.76 4.39
CA ARG A 19 15.61 35.57 5.52
C ARG A 19 14.16 35.36 5.08
N GLN A 20 13.71 36.09 4.06
CA GLN A 20 12.36 35.94 3.51
C GLN A 20 12.13 34.55 2.90
N ALA A 21 13.11 34.03 2.15
CA ALA A 21 13.05 32.69 1.60
C ALA A 21 12.94 31.61 2.70
N TYR A 22 13.66 31.78 3.81
CA TYR A 22 13.57 30.89 4.97
C TYR A 22 12.15 30.84 5.56
N TYR A 23 11.54 32.00 5.85
CA TYR A 23 10.19 32.02 6.41
C TYR A 23 9.12 31.57 5.41
N GLN A 24 9.25 31.91 4.12
CA GLN A 24 8.35 31.40 3.09
C GLN A 24 8.46 29.88 2.93
N TYR A 25 9.66 29.33 3.03
CA TYR A 25 9.85 27.88 3.07
C TYR A 25 9.14 27.28 4.28
N TRP A 26 9.34 27.86 5.47
CA TRP A 26 8.76 27.34 6.70
C TRP A 26 7.22 27.41 6.70
N GLN A 27 6.64 28.51 6.22
CA GLN A 27 5.19 28.65 6.05
C GLN A 27 4.62 27.63 5.05
N ARG A 28 5.31 27.42 3.92
CA ARG A 28 4.90 26.40 2.94
C ARG A 28 4.94 24.99 3.54
N GLN A 29 6.00 24.67 4.29
CA GLN A 29 6.13 23.38 4.97
C GLN A 29 5.02 23.17 5.99
N ALA A 30 4.71 24.17 6.83
CA ALA A 30 3.62 24.08 7.80
C ALA A 30 2.26 23.85 7.11
N GLY A 31 1.97 24.55 6.01
CA GLY A 31 0.75 24.35 5.23
C GLY A 31 0.67 22.95 4.63
N GLN A 32 1.79 22.42 4.12
CA GLN A 32 1.86 21.10 3.52
C GLN A 32 1.62 19.99 4.55
N VAL A 33 2.24 20.07 5.72
CA VAL A 33 2.05 19.10 6.82
C VAL A 33 0.58 18.99 7.23
N ASN A 34 -0.12 20.13 7.34
CA ASN A 34 -1.54 20.15 7.69
C ASN A 34 -2.40 19.47 6.60
N SER A 35 -2.16 19.81 5.33
CA SER A 35 -2.88 19.17 4.22
C SER A 35 -2.63 17.67 4.15
N GLU A 36 -1.40 17.23 4.40
CA GLU A 36 -1.05 15.81 4.44
C GLU A 36 -1.76 15.06 5.58
N SER A 37 -1.85 15.66 6.77
CA SER A 37 -2.60 15.06 7.88
C SER A 37 -4.10 14.93 7.59
N ASP A 38 -4.70 15.94 6.97
CA ASP A 38 -6.12 15.93 6.61
C ASP A 38 -6.42 14.81 5.60
N VAL A 39 -5.54 14.65 4.59
CA VAL A 39 -5.66 13.56 3.61
C VAL A 39 -5.54 12.19 4.28
N ILE A 40 -4.60 12.01 5.20
CA ILE A 40 -4.45 10.75 5.93
C ILE A 40 -5.72 10.41 6.73
N GLU A 41 -6.34 11.41 7.35
CA GLU A 41 -7.58 11.20 8.10
C GLU A 41 -8.74 10.81 7.17
N MET A 42 -8.88 11.49 6.03
CA MET A 42 -9.87 11.14 5.01
C MET A 42 -9.68 9.70 4.49
N VAL A 43 -8.43 9.30 4.22
CA VAL A 43 -8.09 7.93 3.82
C VAL A 43 -8.50 6.92 4.90
N LYS A 44 -8.18 7.19 6.17
CA LYS A 44 -8.51 6.30 7.29
C LYS A 44 -10.03 6.14 7.45
N LYS A 45 -10.78 7.23 7.28
CA LYS A 45 -12.25 7.21 7.32
C LYS A 45 -12.83 6.29 6.24
N LEU A 46 -12.41 6.45 4.98
CA LEU A 46 -12.87 5.58 3.88
C LEU A 46 -12.49 4.11 4.08
N ARG A 47 -11.33 3.84 4.67
CA ARG A 47 -10.86 2.47 4.92
C ARG A 47 -11.55 1.77 6.07
N LYS A 48 -12.25 2.50 6.93
CA LYS A 48 -13.11 1.90 7.95
C LYS A 48 -14.20 1.04 7.31
N ASP A 49 -14.81 1.55 6.24
CA ASP A 49 -15.85 0.86 5.48
C ASP A 49 -15.27 -0.06 4.40
N HIS A 50 -14.13 0.34 3.79
CA HIS A 50 -13.49 -0.39 2.71
C HIS A 50 -11.98 -0.64 2.95
N PRO A 51 -11.61 -1.59 3.82
CA PRO A 51 -10.22 -1.78 4.26
C PRO A 51 -9.20 -2.11 3.15
N LYS A 52 -9.69 -2.67 2.02
CA LYS A 52 -8.85 -3.14 0.90
C LYS A 52 -9.05 -2.33 -0.39
N MET A 53 -9.57 -1.11 -0.29
CA MET A 53 -9.73 -0.25 -1.46
C MET A 53 -8.39 0.19 -2.05
N GLY A 54 -8.16 -0.09 -3.33
CA GLY A 54 -6.93 0.28 -4.03
C GLY A 54 -6.69 1.79 -4.08
N GLY A 55 -5.41 2.19 -4.03
CA GLY A 55 -5.01 3.60 -3.93
C GLY A 55 -5.49 4.50 -5.07
N ARG A 56 -5.58 3.98 -6.31
CA ARG A 56 -6.10 4.74 -7.45
C ARG A 56 -7.59 5.10 -7.28
N LYS A 57 -8.41 4.12 -6.89
CA LYS A 57 -9.83 4.35 -6.63
C LYS A 57 -10.03 5.30 -5.45
N LEU A 58 -9.17 5.19 -4.45
CA LEU A 58 -9.17 6.05 -3.28
C LEU A 58 -8.84 7.51 -3.65
N HIS A 59 -7.85 7.74 -4.54
CA HIS A 59 -7.55 9.07 -5.09
C HIS A 59 -8.77 9.67 -5.80
N ASP A 60 -9.41 8.91 -6.68
CA ASP A 60 -10.53 9.41 -7.48
C ASP A 60 -11.74 9.79 -6.61
N LEU A 61 -12.00 9.03 -5.55
CA LEU A 61 -13.06 9.35 -4.57
C LEU A 61 -12.73 10.56 -3.70
N LEU A 62 -11.47 10.72 -3.30
CA LEU A 62 -11.05 11.85 -2.48
C LEU A 62 -10.85 13.14 -3.27
N LYS A 63 -10.73 13.06 -4.60
CA LYS A 63 -10.43 14.20 -5.45
C LYS A 63 -11.40 15.36 -5.27
N GLU A 64 -12.70 15.08 -5.17
CA GLU A 64 -13.72 16.12 -4.97
C GLU A 64 -13.56 16.81 -3.61
N GLU A 65 -13.39 16.04 -2.53
CA GLU A 65 -13.20 16.57 -1.18
C GLU A 65 -11.88 17.34 -1.04
N MET A 66 -10.79 16.83 -1.62
CA MET A 66 -9.50 17.54 -1.67
C MET A 66 -9.64 18.87 -2.41
N THR A 67 -10.39 18.90 -3.52
CA THR A 67 -10.61 20.13 -4.28
C THR A 67 -11.42 21.15 -3.47
N LYS A 68 -12.46 20.70 -2.73
CA LYS A 68 -13.25 21.57 -1.85
C LYS A 68 -12.42 22.17 -0.72
N GLN A 69 -11.47 21.40 -0.18
CA GLN A 69 -10.55 21.86 0.88
C GLN A 69 -9.34 22.63 0.34
N GLY A 70 -9.23 22.83 -0.99
CA GLY A 70 -8.11 23.52 -1.61
C GLY A 70 -6.79 22.74 -1.60
N ILE A 71 -6.83 21.44 -1.27
CA ILE A 71 -5.67 20.57 -1.22
C ILE A 71 -5.30 20.12 -2.64
N LYS A 72 -4.10 20.53 -3.08
CA LYS A 72 -3.57 20.16 -4.40
C LYS A 72 -2.59 19.00 -4.29
N ILE A 73 -3.11 17.80 -4.05
CA ILE A 73 -2.32 16.56 -4.05
C ILE A 73 -2.63 15.76 -5.31
N GLY A 74 -1.58 15.44 -6.07
CA GLY A 74 -1.67 14.56 -7.22
C GLY A 74 -1.62 13.07 -6.83
N ARG A 75 -1.85 12.20 -7.81
CA ARG A 75 -1.81 10.75 -7.64
C ARG A 75 -0.51 10.27 -7.00
N ASP A 76 0.63 10.68 -7.56
CA ASP A 76 1.94 10.15 -7.17
C ASP A 76 2.31 10.58 -5.75
N VAL A 77 2.09 11.86 -5.43
CA VAL A 77 2.24 12.41 -4.08
C VAL A 77 1.34 11.68 -3.08
N LEU A 78 0.09 11.36 -3.46
CA LEU A 78 -0.76 10.54 -2.59
C LEU A 78 -0.16 9.15 -2.35
N PHE A 79 0.37 8.48 -3.37
CA PHE A 79 1.01 7.17 -3.19
C PHE A 79 2.25 7.24 -2.30
N GLU A 80 3.07 8.28 -2.45
CA GLU A 80 4.22 8.55 -1.57
C GLU A 80 3.78 8.79 -0.13
N LEU A 81 2.75 9.62 0.08
CA LEU A 81 2.18 9.89 1.40
C LEU A 81 1.63 8.61 2.05
N LEU A 82 0.89 7.80 1.29
CA LEU A 82 0.39 6.51 1.76
C LEU A 82 1.53 5.53 2.05
N ALA A 83 2.60 5.53 1.27
CA ALA A 83 3.77 4.69 1.49
C ALA A 83 4.50 5.08 2.78
N ALA A 84 4.77 6.37 2.96
CA ALA A 84 5.43 6.93 4.15
C ALA A 84 4.66 6.63 5.44
N ASN A 85 3.33 6.57 5.36
CA ASN A 85 2.45 6.27 6.49
C ASN A 85 2.09 4.78 6.64
N GLY A 86 2.71 3.88 5.85
CA GLY A 86 2.42 2.43 5.90
C GLY A 86 0.99 2.06 5.49
N LEU A 87 0.29 2.94 4.77
CA LEU A 87 -1.08 2.78 4.32
C LEU A 87 -1.18 2.10 2.95
N LEU A 88 -0.10 1.65 2.32
CA LEU A 88 -0.24 0.86 1.10
C LEU A 88 -0.80 -0.54 1.38
N ILE A 89 -1.74 -0.98 0.54
CA ILE A 89 -2.31 -2.33 0.66
C ILE A 89 -1.27 -3.34 0.20
N ARG A 90 -0.86 -4.21 1.12
CA ARG A 90 0.03 -5.33 0.80
C ARG A 90 -0.73 -6.39 -0.01
N LYS A 91 -0.20 -6.73 -1.19
CA LYS A 91 -0.69 -7.86 -1.96
C LYS A 91 -0.34 -9.16 -1.22
N ARG A 92 -1.33 -9.80 -0.61
CA ARG A 92 -1.13 -11.12 0.01
C ARG A 92 -0.86 -12.13 -1.10
N ARG A 93 0.28 -12.81 -1.05
CA ARG A 93 0.51 -14.00 -1.88
C ARG A 93 -0.52 -15.05 -1.47
N ARG A 94 -1.44 -15.39 -2.37
CA ARG A 94 -2.36 -16.51 -2.22
C ARG A 94 -1.78 -17.68 -3.00
N ARG A 95 -1.57 -18.83 -2.34
CA ARG A 95 -1.44 -20.10 -3.06
C ARG A 95 -2.84 -20.48 -3.50
N VAL A 96 -3.04 -20.64 -4.80
CA VAL A 96 -4.29 -21.17 -5.33
C VAL A 96 -4.28 -22.66 -5.05
N THR A 97 -5.14 -23.12 -4.16
CA THR A 97 -5.40 -24.55 -3.99
C THR A 97 -6.40 -24.94 -5.08
N THR A 98 -5.91 -25.59 -6.13
CA THR A 98 -6.74 -26.07 -7.25
C THR A 98 -7.61 -27.26 -6.83
N THR A 99 -7.19 -28.01 -5.80
CA THR A 99 -7.90 -29.20 -5.32
C THR A 99 -8.65 -28.94 -4.01
N PHE A 100 -9.99 -28.98 -4.05
CA PHE A 100 -10.81 -28.93 -2.83
C PHE A 100 -11.02 -30.34 -2.25
N SER A 101 -10.03 -30.87 -1.53
CA SER A 101 -10.12 -32.21 -0.90
C SER A 101 -11.13 -32.28 0.28
N GLY A 102 -11.65 -31.15 0.75
CA GLY A 102 -12.63 -31.04 1.83
C GLY A 102 -14.10 -31.17 1.39
N HIS A 103 -14.37 -31.65 0.18
CA HIS A 103 -15.74 -31.78 -0.32
C HIS A 103 -16.51 -32.95 0.30
N ARG A 104 -17.85 -32.86 0.23
CA ARG A 104 -18.77 -33.91 0.68
C ARG A 104 -18.88 -35.11 -0.27
N PHE A 105 -18.33 -35.03 -1.48
CA PHE A 105 -18.37 -36.14 -2.43
C PHE A 105 -17.58 -37.36 -1.96
N ARG A 106 -17.99 -38.54 -2.41
CA ARG A 106 -17.36 -39.82 -2.11
C ARG A 106 -15.89 -39.80 -2.54
N LYS A 107 -15.00 -40.17 -1.61
CA LYS A 107 -13.57 -40.37 -1.87
C LYS A 107 -13.33 -41.86 -2.08
N TYR A 108 -12.67 -42.21 -3.17
CA TYR A 108 -12.21 -43.57 -3.41
C TYR A 108 -10.91 -43.81 -2.62
N PRO A 109 -10.73 -45.00 -2.01
CA PRO A 109 -9.50 -45.32 -1.32
C PRO A 109 -8.33 -45.34 -2.30
N ASN A 110 -7.16 -44.91 -1.84
CA ASN A 110 -5.94 -44.98 -2.65
C ASN A 110 -5.46 -46.43 -2.76
N LEU A 111 -5.83 -47.10 -3.85
CA LEU A 111 -5.54 -48.52 -4.10
C LEU A 111 -4.05 -48.81 -4.32
N ILE A 112 -3.26 -47.80 -4.70
CA ILE A 112 -1.82 -47.95 -4.95
C ILE A 112 -0.98 -47.78 -3.68
N ARG A 113 -1.60 -47.50 -2.52
CA ARG A 113 -0.89 -47.18 -1.26
C ARG A 113 0.03 -48.31 -0.77
N THR A 114 -0.34 -49.57 -1.03
CA THR A 114 0.41 -50.77 -0.62
C THR A 114 1.06 -51.50 -1.80
N LEU A 115 0.96 -50.94 -3.01
CA LEU A 115 1.49 -51.56 -4.22
C LEU A 115 3.01 -51.37 -4.28
N VAL A 116 3.77 -52.45 -4.44
CA VAL A 116 5.21 -52.41 -4.73
C VAL A 116 5.39 -52.50 -6.24
N VAL A 117 6.02 -51.50 -6.84
CA VAL A 117 6.33 -51.45 -8.28
C VAL A 117 7.79 -51.88 -8.46
N ASP A 118 8.01 -53.06 -9.05
CA ASP A 118 9.33 -53.67 -9.26
C ASP A 118 9.84 -53.57 -10.70
N ARG A 119 8.95 -53.23 -11.66
CA ARG A 119 9.27 -53.13 -13.08
C ARG A 119 8.55 -51.94 -13.75
N PRO A 120 9.08 -51.42 -14.88
CA PRO A 120 8.37 -50.42 -15.68
C PRO A 120 6.99 -50.91 -16.14
N ASN A 121 6.08 -49.96 -16.41
CA ASN A 121 4.71 -50.19 -16.91
C ASN A 121 3.71 -50.84 -15.93
N GLN A 122 4.02 -50.94 -14.63
CA GLN A 122 3.10 -51.49 -13.63
C GLN A 122 2.13 -50.47 -13.00
N LEU A 123 2.46 -49.18 -13.08
CA LEU A 123 1.61 -48.09 -12.61
C LEU A 123 1.73 -46.90 -13.55
N TRP A 124 0.58 -46.40 -13.99
CA TRP A 124 0.48 -45.21 -14.83
C TRP A 124 -0.32 -44.16 -14.07
N VAL A 125 0.22 -42.95 -13.96
CA VAL A 125 -0.43 -41.82 -13.29
C VAL A 125 -0.57 -40.71 -14.31
N SER A 126 -1.79 -40.20 -14.48
CA SER A 126 -2.06 -38.97 -15.21
C SER A 126 -2.47 -37.88 -14.22
N ASP A 127 -1.82 -36.73 -14.31
CA ASP A 127 -2.23 -35.53 -13.57
C ASP A 127 -3.11 -34.66 -14.46
N ILE A 128 -4.27 -34.24 -13.94
CA ILE A 128 -5.15 -33.30 -14.62
C ILE A 128 -5.08 -31.99 -13.85
N SER A 129 -4.41 -31.01 -14.45
CA SER A 129 -4.36 -29.64 -13.95
C SER A 129 -5.42 -28.80 -14.66
N ALA A 130 -6.46 -28.39 -13.94
CA ALA A 130 -7.42 -27.40 -14.44
C ALA A 130 -6.79 -25.98 -14.37
N PRO A 131 -6.91 -25.16 -15.43
CA PRO A 131 -6.32 -23.81 -15.47
C PRO A 131 -6.98 -22.81 -14.50
#